data_AF-A0A528KHT0-F1
#
_entry.id   AF-A0A528KHT0-F1
#
_cell.length_a   1.000
_cell.length_b   1.000
_cell.length_c   1.000
_cell.angle_alpha   90.00
_cell.angle_beta   90.00
_cell.angle_gamma   90.00
#
_symmetry.space_group_name_H-M   'P 1'
#
loop_
_entity.id
_entity.type
_entity.pdbx_description
1 polymer ?
#
loop_
_entity_poly.entity_id
_entity_poly.type
_entity_poly.pdbx_seq_one_letter_code
_entity_poly.pdbx_strand_id
1 'polypeptide(L)'
;DEPVRPDRLAAYLASSGHFMIVALADGIVVGQCAAVIHRHPDKVSELYIDEVGVAPAFQRQGIATKMLDVMFELGREHGCKEAWVGTEPRNVSARALYEARKEPHGPAEDFVMHVYRL
;
A
#
# COMPACT_ATOMS: atom_id res chain seq x y z
N ASP A 1 -13.42 6.29 4.58
CA ASP A 1 -13.60 5.38 3.44
C ASP A 1 -15.05 5.27 3.05
N GLU A 2 -15.29 5.01 1.78
CA GLU A 2 -16.63 4.71 1.24
C GLU A 2 -16.88 3.19 1.29
N PRO A 3 -18.13 2.73 1.23
CA PRO A 3 -18.43 1.31 1.13
C PRO A 3 -17.79 0.64 -0.09
N VAL A 4 -17.28 -0.58 0.08
CA VAL A 4 -16.73 -1.37 -1.03
C VAL A 4 -17.82 -1.68 -2.05
N ARG A 5 -17.56 -1.37 -3.31
CA ARG A 5 -18.44 -1.66 -4.44
C ARG A 5 -17.98 -2.90 -5.19
N PRO A 6 -18.81 -3.97 -5.31
CA PRO A 6 -18.39 -5.22 -5.94
C PRO A 6 -17.89 -5.08 -7.38
N ASP A 7 -18.52 -4.22 -8.18
CA ASP A 7 -18.12 -3.96 -9.57
C ASP A 7 -16.73 -3.32 -9.66
N ARG A 8 -16.43 -2.37 -8.77
CA ARG A 8 -15.12 -1.71 -8.71
C ARG A 8 -14.03 -2.65 -8.19
N LEU A 9 -14.34 -3.43 -7.15
CA LEU A 9 -13.41 -4.40 -6.61
C LEU A 9 -13.06 -5.47 -7.65
N ALA A 10 -14.05 -6.01 -8.37
CA ALA A 10 -13.82 -6.99 -9.42
C ALA A 10 -12.92 -6.44 -10.54
N ALA A 11 -13.16 -5.21 -10.99
CA ALA A 11 -12.31 -4.56 -11.98
C ALA A 11 -10.87 -4.34 -11.47
N TYR A 12 -10.72 -3.92 -10.21
CA TYR A 12 -9.40 -3.74 -9.59
C TYR A 12 -8.64 -5.07 -9.53
N LEU A 13 -9.27 -6.13 -9.02
CA LEU A 13 -8.64 -7.46 -8.86
C LEU A 13 -8.33 -8.15 -10.21
N ALA A 14 -9.08 -7.84 -11.27
CA ALA A 14 -8.83 -8.37 -12.61
C ALA A 14 -7.71 -7.64 -13.37
N SER A 15 -7.25 -6.48 -12.87
CA SER A 15 -6.27 -5.64 -13.56
C SER A 15 -4.83 -6.13 -13.31
N SER A 16 -4.08 -6.37 -14.39
CA SER A 16 -2.70 -6.85 -14.27
C SER A 16 -1.80 -5.82 -13.59
N GLY A 17 -1.09 -6.25 -12.54
CA GLY A 17 -0.24 -5.37 -11.74
C GLY A 17 -0.97 -4.60 -10.65
N HIS A 18 -2.26 -4.85 -10.43
CA HIS A 18 -2.98 -4.44 -9.23
C HIS A 18 -2.96 -5.58 -8.21
N PHE A 19 -2.68 -5.23 -6.96
CA PHE A 19 -2.61 -6.17 -5.85
C PHE A 19 -3.43 -5.68 -4.68
N MET A 20 -4.04 -6.65 -3.98
CA MET A 20 -4.73 -6.42 -2.72
C MET A 20 -4.42 -7.57 -1.78
N ILE A 21 -3.85 -7.24 -0.63
CA ILE A 21 -3.61 -8.17 0.47
C ILE A 21 -4.62 -7.83 1.56
N VAL A 22 -5.24 -8.87 2.12
CA VAL A 22 -6.14 -8.73 3.27
C VAL A 22 -5.64 -9.55 4.45
N ALA A 23 -5.79 -9.01 5.64
CA ALA A 23 -5.63 -9.75 6.89
C ALA A 23 -7.01 -10.21 7.38
N LEU A 24 -7.11 -11.49 7.74
CA LEU A 24 -8.34 -12.10 8.25
C LEU A 24 -8.20 -12.44 9.73
N ALA A 25 -9.23 -12.15 10.52
CA ALA A 25 -9.45 -12.70 11.85
C ALA A 25 -10.86 -13.30 11.91
N ASP A 26 -10.96 -14.59 12.20
CA ASP A 26 -12.24 -15.33 12.27
C ASP A 26 -13.13 -15.14 11.02
N GLY A 27 -12.51 -15.11 9.83
CA GLY A 27 -13.20 -14.93 8.56
C GLY A 27 -13.59 -13.49 8.23
N ILE A 28 -13.26 -12.53 9.11
CA ILE A 28 -13.52 -11.10 8.92
C ILE A 28 -12.24 -10.41 8.45
N VAL A 29 -12.36 -9.53 7.45
CA VAL A 29 -11.25 -8.67 7.02
C VAL A 29 -10.98 -7.61 8.09
N VAL A 30 -9.78 -7.63 8.65
CA VAL A 30 -9.33 -6.70 9.71
C VAL A 30 -8.17 -5.80 9.28
N GLY A 31 -7.65 -6.00 8.07
CA GLY A 31 -6.69 -5.11 7.47
C GLY A 31 -6.61 -5.30 5.97
N GLN A 32 -6.14 -4.27 5.27
CA GLN A 32 -5.93 -4.28 3.83
C GLN A 32 -4.65 -3.54 3.46
N CYS A 33 -4.04 -3.95 2.35
CA CYS A 33 -2.96 -3.25 1.68
C CYS A 33 -3.22 -3.33 0.17
N ALA A 34 -3.43 -2.18 -0.47
CA ALA A 34 -3.67 -2.07 -1.91
C ALA A 34 -2.44 -1.44 -2.58
N ALA A 35 -2.01 -2.00 -3.71
CA ALA A 35 -0.87 -1.50 -4.45
C ALA A 35 -1.02 -1.71 -5.96
N VAL A 36 -0.35 -0.86 -6.73
CA VAL A 36 -0.31 -0.91 -8.20
C VAL A 36 1.13 -0.80 -8.69
N ILE A 37 1.49 -1.57 -9.72
CA ILE A 37 2.77 -1.40 -10.42
C ILE A 37 2.66 -0.20 -11.36
N HIS A 38 3.45 0.83 -11.11
CA HIS A 38 3.69 1.90 -12.07
C HIS A 38 4.83 1.50 -13.01
N ARG A 39 4.49 1.42 -14.29
CA ARG A 39 5.45 1.15 -15.37
C ARG A 39 5.78 2.46 -16.06
N HIS A 40 7.06 2.62 -16.37
CA HIS A 40 7.58 3.81 -17.02
C HIS A 40 8.31 3.41 -18.31
N PRO A 41 8.24 4.23 -19.36
CA PRO A 41 8.93 3.93 -20.62
C PRO A 41 10.46 4.10 -20.52
N ASP A 42 10.94 4.89 -19.56
CA ASP A 42 12.31 5.39 -19.45
C ASP A 42 12.98 5.08 -18.10
N LYS A 43 12.24 4.56 -17.12
CA LYS A 43 12.76 4.16 -15.81
C LYS A 43 12.21 2.80 -15.36
N VAL A 44 12.83 2.26 -14.31
CA VAL A 44 12.43 0.99 -13.69
C VAL A 44 10.98 1.06 -13.21
N SER A 45 10.31 -0.10 -13.18
CA SER A 45 8.98 -0.18 -12.58
C SER A 45 9.07 0.01 -11.06
N GLU A 46 8.07 0.67 -10.50
CA GLU A 46 7.95 0.95 -9.08
C GLU A 46 6.61 0.41 -8.57
N LEU A 47 6.58 -0.03 -7.32
CA LEU A 47 5.38 -0.44 -6.63
C LEU A 47 4.80 0.74 -5.85
N TYR A 48 3.66 1.25 -6.28
CA TYR A 48 2.93 2.29 -5.57
C TYR A 48 1.97 1.63 -4.57
N ILE A 49 2.11 1.95 -3.28
CA ILE A 49 1.17 1.55 -2.25
C ILE A 49 0.08 2.63 -2.14
N ASP A 50 -1.13 2.27 -2.53
CA ASP A 50 -2.28 3.17 -2.58
C ASP A 50 -2.88 3.35 -1.18
N GLU A 51 -3.08 2.25 -0.47
CA GLU A 51 -3.71 2.26 0.85
C GLU A 51 -3.16 1.16 1.76
N VAL A 52 -2.98 1.50 3.04
CA VAL A 52 -2.70 0.53 4.11
C VAL A 52 -3.62 0.84 5.29
N GLY A 53 -4.46 -0.12 5.67
CA GLY A 53 -5.42 0.03 6.75
C GLY A 53 -5.44 -1.19 7.66
N VAL A 54 -5.56 -0.97 8.97
CA VAL A 54 -5.84 -2.02 9.96
C VAL A 54 -6.92 -1.51 10.90
N ALA A 55 -7.96 -2.31 11.10
CA ALA A 55 -9.07 -2.00 11.99
C ALA A 55 -8.54 -1.64 13.39
N PRO A 56 -9.06 -0.60 14.06
CA PRO A 56 -8.50 -0.07 15.31
C PRO A 56 -8.20 -1.12 16.40
N ALA A 57 -9.10 -2.09 16.60
CA ALA A 57 -8.93 -3.16 17.58
C ALA A 57 -7.77 -4.13 17.28
N PHE A 58 -7.31 -4.15 16.03
CA PHE A 58 -6.25 -5.05 15.53
C PHE A 58 -4.92 -4.32 15.28
N GLN A 59 -4.86 -3.01 15.57
CA GLN A 59 -3.64 -2.23 15.43
C GLN A 59 -2.58 -2.62 16.47
N ARG A 60 -1.33 -2.26 16.20
CA ARG A 60 -0.16 -2.55 17.07
C ARG A 60 0.14 -4.03 17.31
N GLN A 61 -0.42 -4.91 16.46
CA GLN A 61 -0.16 -6.37 16.46
C GLN A 61 0.74 -6.81 15.29
N GLY A 62 1.39 -5.87 14.58
CA GLY A 62 2.29 -6.14 13.46
C GLY A 62 1.59 -6.53 12.14
N ILE A 63 0.26 -6.42 12.05
CA ILE A 63 -0.51 -6.79 10.85
C ILE A 63 -0.09 -5.97 9.63
N ALA A 64 -0.01 -4.64 9.76
CA ALA A 64 0.39 -3.75 8.67
C ALA A 64 1.81 -4.07 8.16
N THR A 65 2.74 -4.36 9.07
CA THR A 65 4.11 -4.77 8.73
C THR A 65 4.12 -6.04 7.89
N LYS A 66 3.36 -7.06 8.31
CA LYS A 66 3.26 -8.33 7.58
C LYS A 66 2.63 -8.15 6.19
N MET A 67 1.58 -7.33 6.08
CA MET A 67 0.97 -7.05 4.77
C MET A 67 1.97 -6.34 3.84
N LEU A 68 2.74 -5.37 4.34
CA LEU A 68 3.77 -4.68 3.57
C LEU A 68 4.94 -5.60 3.19
N ASP A 69 5.34 -6.54 4.05
CA ASP A 69 6.37 -7.53 3.72
C ASP A 69 5.98 -8.34 2.48
N VAL A 70 4.77 -8.91 2.48
CA VAL A 70 4.25 -9.68 1.35
C VAL A 70 4.06 -8.78 0.12
N MET A 71 3.60 -7.54 0.29
CA MET A 71 3.41 -6.60 -0.82
C MET A 71 4.74 -6.26 -1.50
N PHE A 72 5.80 -6.02 -0.73
CA PHE A 72 7.12 -5.73 -1.29
C PHE A 72 7.76 -6.96 -1.95
N GLU A 73 7.50 -8.16 -1.44
CA GLU A 73 7.88 -9.40 -2.13
C GLU A 73 7.21 -9.51 -3.50
N LEU A 74 5.88 -9.29 -3.57
CA LEU A 74 5.16 -9.25 -4.85
C LEU A 74 5.76 -8.21 -5.81
N GLY A 75 6.09 -7.00 -5.33
CA GLY A 75 6.76 -6.00 -6.15
C GLY A 75 8.07 -6.50 -6.74
N ARG A 76 8.93 -7.12 -5.92
CA ARG A 76 10.22 -7.66 -6.37
C ARG A 76 10.04 -8.78 -7.40
N GLU A 77 9.09 -9.68 -7.18
CA GLU A 77 8.76 -10.77 -8.12
C GLU A 77 8.32 -10.23 -9.49
N HIS A 78 7.66 -9.08 -9.51
CA HIS A 78 7.22 -8.42 -10.74
C HIS A 78 8.26 -7.44 -11.31
N GLY A 79 9.49 -7.48 -10.80
CA GLY A 79 10.61 -6.70 -11.32
C GLY A 79 10.67 -5.25 -10.85
N CYS A 80 9.80 -4.84 -9.91
CA CYS A 80 9.91 -3.51 -9.31
C CYS A 80 11.24 -3.38 -8.55
N LYS A 81 11.90 -2.23 -8.71
CA LYS A 81 13.16 -1.92 -8.01
C LYS A 81 12.97 -0.99 -6.83
N GLU A 82 11.84 -0.30 -6.80
CA GLU A 82 11.49 0.67 -5.79
C GLU A 82 10.02 0.52 -5.41
N ALA A 83 9.68 0.95 -4.20
CA ALA A 83 8.31 1.07 -3.74
C ALA A 83 8.15 2.41 -3.02
N TRP A 84 6.99 3.04 -3.18
CA TRP A 84 6.71 4.31 -2.52
C TRP A 84 5.27 4.40 -2.04
N VAL A 85 5.08 5.19 -1.00
CA VAL A 85 3.79 5.46 -0.36
C VAL A 85 3.76 6.90 0.11
N GLY A 86 2.65 7.58 -0.14
CA GLY A 86 2.40 8.92 0.39
C GLY A 86 1.63 8.84 1.70
N THR A 87 1.94 9.73 2.66
CA THR A 87 1.11 9.93 3.85
C THR A 87 1.15 11.39 4.28
N GLU A 88 0.08 11.86 4.92
CA GLU A 88 0.09 13.21 5.51
C GLU A 88 1.19 13.34 6.58
N PRO A 89 1.86 14.51 6.69
CA PRO A 89 2.87 14.75 7.73
C PRO A 89 2.37 14.51 9.15
N ARG A 90 1.07 14.74 9.39
CA ARG A 90 0.41 14.55 10.70
C ARG A 90 0.00 13.12 11.00
N ASN A 91 0.12 12.20 10.04
CA ASN A 91 -0.20 10.79 10.26
C ASN A 91 0.97 10.07 10.94
N VAL A 92 1.14 10.35 12.23
CA VAL A 92 2.25 9.84 13.05
C VAL A 92 2.30 8.31 13.04
N SER A 93 1.16 7.64 13.06
CA SER A 93 1.09 6.17 13.06
C SER A 93 1.59 5.56 11.75
N ALA A 94 1.20 6.11 10.60
CA ALA A 94 1.69 5.63 9.30
C ALA A 94 3.17 5.94 9.12
N ARG A 95 3.62 7.15 9.48
CA ARG A 95 5.04 7.51 9.44
C ARG A 95 5.89 6.56 10.27
N ALA A 96 5.50 6.30 11.53
CA ALA A 96 6.21 5.36 12.39
C ALA A 96 6.23 3.92 11.82
N LEU A 97 5.19 3.50 11.10
CA LEU A 97 5.18 2.21 10.41
C LEU A 97 6.19 2.18 9.26
N TYR A 98 6.23 3.22 8.42
CA TYR A 98 7.10 3.29 7.25
C TYR A 98 8.58 3.52 7.62
N GLU A 99 8.85 4.37 8.61
CA GLU A 99 10.20 4.63 9.11
C GLU A 99 10.82 3.43 9.85
N ALA A 100 10.00 2.49 10.34
CA ALA A 100 10.46 1.27 11.01
C ALA A 100 10.68 0.09 10.03
N ARG A 101 10.53 0.31 8.71
CA ARG A 101 10.73 -0.74 7.71
C ARG A 101 12.20 -1.17 7.65
N LYS A 102 12.41 -2.44 7.30
CA LYS A 102 13.76 -3.05 7.19
C LYS A 102 14.42 -2.75 5.84
N GLU A 103 13.61 -2.42 4.84
CA GLU A 103 14.10 -2.05 3.52
C GLU A 103 14.93 -0.77 3.59
N PRO A 104 16.04 -0.67 2.85
CA PRO A 104 16.79 0.57 2.80
C PRO A 104 15.94 1.68 2.18
N HIS A 105 15.78 2.78 2.90
CA HIS A 105 15.07 3.96 2.42
C HIS A 105 15.76 5.24 2.93
N GLY A 106 15.62 6.33 2.16
CA GLY A 106 16.04 7.65 2.59
C GLY A 106 15.14 8.23 3.69
N PRO A 107 15.44 9.44 4.20
CA PRO A 107 14.49 10.17 5.01
C PRO A 107 13.20 10.42 4.21
N ALA A 108 12.05 10.45 4.89
CA ALA A 108 10.79 10.83 4.25
C ALA A 108 10.87 12.29 3.79
N GLU A 109 10.41 12.55 2.57
CA GLU A 109 10.35 13.88 1.97
C GLU A 109 8.89 14.37 1.90
N ASP A 110 8.68 15.66 2.12
CA ASP A 110 7.37 16.28 1.96
C ASP A 110 7.12 16.59 0.47
N PHE A 111 5.89 16.31 -0.01
CA PHE A 111 5.46 16.67 -1.36
C PHE A 111 4.12 17.41 -1.34
N VAL A 112 3.89 18.26 -2.35
CA VAL A 112 2.61 18.94 -2.55
C VAL A 112 1.78 18.15 -3.54
N MET A 113 0.62 17.65 -3.08
CA MET A 113 -0.33 16.94 -3.93
C MET A 113 -1.33 17.92 -4.55
N HIS A 114 -1.41 17.95 -5.88
CA HIS A 114 -2.45 18.67 -6.61
C HIS A 114 -3.53 17.70 -7.08
N VAL A 115 -4.79 17.99 -6.74
CA VAL A 115 -5.94 17.18 -7.14
C VAL A 115 -6.80 17.98 -8.10
N TYR A 116 -6.97 17.46 -9.31
CA TYR A 116 -7.82 18.04 -10.35
C TYR A 116 -9.15 17.28 -10.42
N ARG A 117 -10.23 18.00 -10.71
CA ARG A 117 -11.52 17.38 -11.04
C ARG A 117 -11.56 17.12 -12.54
N LEU A 118 -11.77 15.85 -12.92
CA LEU A 118 -11.95 15.40 -14.30
C LEU A 118 -13.44 15.17 -14.60
#